data_AF-A0A6J4QCC3-F1
#
_entry.id   AF-A0A6J4QCC3-F1
#
_cell.length_a   1.000
_cell.length_b   1.000
_cell.length_c   1.000
_cell.angle_alpha   90.00
_cell.angle_beta   90.00
_cell.angle_gamma   90.00
#
_symmetry.space_group_name_H-M   'P 1'
#
loop_
_entity.id
_entity.type
_entity.pdbx_description
1 polymer ?
#
loop_
_entity_poly.entity_id
_entity_poly.type
_entity_poly.pdbx_seq_one_letter_code
_entity_poly.pdbx_strand_id
1 'polypeptide(L)' 'MTGFRIVEFLAYGRFLYVDDLVTAKDARSEGHGERMLDRLTGVAREEGC' A
#
# COMPACT_ATOMS: atom_id res chain seq x y z
N MET A 1 10.01 -3.34 -2.64
CA MET A 1 9.79 -1.88 -2.71
C MET A 1 8.31 -1.64 -2.86
N THR A 2 7.86 -0.52 -2.29
CA THR A 2 6.45 -0.10 -2.37
C THR A 2 6.37 1.40 -2.60
N GLY A 3 5.89 1.80 -3.77
CA GLY A 3 5.41 3.15 -4.05
C GLY A 3 3.92 3.27 -3.76
N PHE A 4 3.51 4.34 -3.10
CA PHE A 4 2.11 4.66 -2.85
C PHE A 4 1.90 6.16 -2.71
N ARG A 5 0.63 6.59 -2.85
CA ARG A 5 0.22 7.99 -2.69
C ARG A 5 -1.11 8.08 -1.97
N ILE A 6 -1.28 9.11 -1.16
CA ILE A 6 -2.59 9.54 -0.65
C ILE A 6 -3.20 10.47 -1.69
N VAL A 7 -4.41 10.15 -2.12
CA VAL A 7 -5.13 10.91 -3.15
C VAL A 7 -6.54 11.19 -2.63
N GLU A 8 -7.10 12.33 -3.02
CA GLU A 8 -8.47 12.70 -2.70
C GLU A 8 -9.21 13.04 -3.99
N PHE A 9 -10.29 12.32 -4.26
CA PHE A 9 -11.17 12.57 -5.41
C PHE A 9 -12.58 12.88 -4.92
N LEU A 10 -13.24 13.84 -5.59
CA LEU A 10 -14.61 14.26 -5.25
C LEU A 10 -15.62 13.09 -5.22
N ALA A 11 -15.43 12.08 -6.08
CA ALA A 11 -16.34 10.94 -6.17
C ALA A 11 -16.04 9.81 -5.17
N TYR A 12 -14.80 9.72 -4.66
CA TYR A 12 -14.32 8.56 -3.89
C TYR A 12 -13.82 8.92 -2.49
N GLY A 13 -13.74 10.22 -2.17
CA GLY A 13 -13.10 10.69 -0.95
C GLY A 13 -11.59 10.47 -0.99
N ARG A 14 -10.99 10.38 0.19
CA ARG A 14 -9.56 10.14 0.37
C ARG A 14 -9.27 8.63 0.36
N PHE A 15 -8.20 8.24 -0.32
CA PHE A 15 -7.73 6.85 -0.36
C PHE A 15 -6.23 6.77 -0.62
N LEU A 16 -5.63 5.66 -0.19
CA LEU A 16 -4.25 5.31 -0.50
C LEU A 16 -4.22 4.46 -1.78
N TYR A 17 -3.51 4.95 -2.80
CA TYR A 17 -3.28 4.23 -4.04
C TYR A 17 -1.89 3.61 -4.05
N VAL A 18 -1.78 2.32 -4.38
CA VAL A 18 -0.50 1.61 -4.47
C VAL A 18 -0.02 1.64 -5.92
N ASP A 19 1.12 2.30 -6.17
CA ASP A 19 1.75 2.37 -7.50
C ASP A 19 2.47 1.05 -7.82
N ASP A 20 3.26 0.53 -6.87
CA ASP A 20 4.01 -0.71 -7.01
C ASP A 20 4.11 -1.47 -5.69
N LEU A 21 4.08 -2.80 -5.76
CA LEU A 21 4.30 -3.71 -4.64
C LEU A 21 5.18 -4.86 -5.13
N VAL A 22 6.49 -4.73 -4.97
CA VAL A 22 7.47 -5.65 -5.58
C VAL A 22 8.37 -6.26 -4.51
N THR A 23 8.46 -7.59 -4.49
CA THR A 23 9.46 -8.33 -3.71
C THR A 23 10.58 -8.84 -4.61
N ALA A 24 11.76 -9.10 -4.02
CA ALA A 24 12.83 -9.79 -4.73
C ALA A 24 12.35 -11.16 -5.23
N LYS A 25 12.81 -11.58 -6.41
CA LYS A 25 12.34 -12.82 -7.05
C LYS A 25 12.51 -14.04 -6.14
N ASP A 26 13.64 -14.11 -5.44
CA ASP A 26 14.01 -15.23 -4.58
C ASP A 26 13.29 -15.20 -3.22
N ALA A 27 12.59 -14.10 -2.90
CA ALA A 27 11.85 -13.91 -1.66
C ALA A 27 10.32 -13.87 -1.91
N ARG A 28 9.86 -14.47 -3.01
CA ARG A 28 8.42 -14.57 -3.34
C ARG A 28 7.76 -15.64 -2.48
N SER A 29 6.48 -15.43 -2.16
CA SER A 29 5.67 -16.36 -1.35
C SER A 29 6.16 -16.59 0.09
N GLU A 30 7.03 -15.72 0.61
CA GLU A 30 7.51 -15.74 2.01
C GLU A 30 6.79 -14.72 2.92
N GLY A 31 5.63 -14.20 2.50
CA GLY A 31 4.84 -13.24 3.28
C GLY A 31 5.37 -11.79 3.28
N HIS A 32 6.45 -11.49 2.55
CA HIS A 32 6.96 -10.12 2.46
C HIS A 32 5.97 -9.13 1.84
N GLY A 33 5.20 -9.55 0.83
CA GLY A 33 4.18 -8.70 0.20
C GLY A 33 3.01 -8.41 1.16
N GLU A 34 2.59 -9.40 1.93
CA GLU A 34 1.56 -9.25 2.97
C GLU A 34 1.99 -8.24 4.03
N ARG A 35 3.20 -8.39 4.58
CA ARG A 35 3.74 -7.45 5.57
C ARG A 35 3.85 -6.02 5.04
N MET A 36 4.12 -5.87 3.75
CA MET A 36 4.13 -4.55 3.10
C MET A 36 2.71 -3.98 3.01
N LEU A 37 1.72 -4.78 2.59
CA LEU A 37 0.32 -4.37 2.54
C LEU A 37 -0.25 -4.01 3.91
N ASP A 38 0.08 -4.78 4.95
CA ASP A 38 -0.34 -4.49 6.33
C ASP A 38 0.16 -3.13 6.79
N ARG A 39 1.43 -2.83 6.49
CA ARG A 39 2.02 -1.52 6.76
C ARG A 39 1.27 -0.41 6.02
N LEU A 40 1.02 -0.58 4.72
CA LEU A 40 0.30 0.42 3.92
C LEU A 40 -1.14 0.62 4.41
N THR A 41 -1.79 -0.44 4.88
CA THR A 41 -3.11 -0.36 5.51
C THR A 41 -3.07 0.45 6.81
N GLY A 42 -2.01 0.30 7.62
CA GLY A 42 -1.77 1.16 8.77
C GLY A 42 -1.65 2.63 8.40
N VAL A 43 -0.86 2.93 7.35
CA VAL A 43 -0.71 4.30 6.84
C VAL A 43 -2.04 4.87 6.34
N ALA A 44 -2.82 4.11 5.58
CA ALA A 44 -4.14 4.56 5.12
C ALA A 44 -5.03 4.97 6.30
N ARG A 45 -5.09 4.13 7.34
CA ARG A 45 -5.88 4.42 8.56
C ARG A 45 -5.43 5.68 9.28
N GLU A 46 -4.12 5.88 9.40
CA GLU A 46 -3.55 7.10 10.03
C GLU A 46 -3.90 8.36 9.23
N GLU A 47 -3.97 8.26 7.90
CA GLU A 47 -4.34 9.35 6.98
C GLU A 47 -5.86 9.53 6.82
N GLY A 48 -6.65 8.69 7.51
CA GLY A 48 -8.10 8.72 7.51
C GLY A 48 -8.75 8.14 6.26
N CYS A 49 -8.12 7.12 5.66
CA CYS A 49 -8.66 6.38 4.52
C CYS A 49 -8.60 4.85 4.66
#